data_AF-A0A8D0ENV7-F1
#
_entry.id   AF-A0A8D0ENV7-F1
#
_cell.length_a   1.000
_cell.length_b   1.000
_cell.length_c   1.000
_cell.angle_alpha   90.00
_cell.angle_beta   90.00
_cell.angle_gamma   90.00
#
_symmetry.space_group_name_H-M   'P 1'
#
loop_
_entity.id
_entity.type
_entity.pdbx_description
1 polymer ?
#
loop_
_entity_poly.entity_id
_entity_poly.type
_entity_poly.pdbx_seq_one_letter_code
_entity_poly.pdbx_strand_id
1 'polypeptide(L)'
;SSQSLKTLTALPPQVCAQLCRRPCYCPWVPPRCPRGSPLVLDGCGCCKICARRLGEPCDFLHVCDQSQGLVCDYSMAPAGTGATCNCEHRGGCEVNGRVYRDGEVFQPSCKLQCRCLDGGFTCIPLCQEDVRLPTPDCPYPRRVEVPGKCCPEWICHAVQRLAPTTFFPLISFHPAPRAASPPLPYPCQEWSTEWSACSVTCGVGFSARVSNQNRYCRLETQRRLCMARPCPALPAASPAVSEGLSEAGASGQQV
;
A
#
# COMPACT_ATOMS: atom_id res chain seq x y z
N SER A 1 69.34 -21.50 31.59
CA SER A 1 69.33 -20.17 30.95
C SER A 1 69.21 -20.37 29.45
N SER A 2 68.04 -20.08 28.87
CA SER A 2 67.79 -19.79 27.44
C SER A 2 66.29 -19.97 27.18
N GLN A 3 65.51 -18.90 27.38
CA GLN A 3 64.18 -18.80 26.79
C GLN A 3 64.30 -17.77 25.67
N SER A 4 64.23 -18.27 24.44
CA SER A 4 64.31 -17.47 23.22
C SER A 4 63.02 -16.66 23.06
N LEU A 5 63.15 -15.33 23.11
CA LEU A 5 62.10 -14.38 22.78
C LEU A 5 61.63 -14.64 21.34
N LYS A 6 60.38 -15.08 21.18
CA LYS A 6 59.66 -14.99 19.91
C LYS A 6 58.92 -13.66 19.88
N THR A 7 59.57 -12.65 19.33
CA THR A 7 58.96 -11.38 18.94
C THR A 7 57.92 -11.68 17.86
N LEU A 8 56.63 -11.67 18.24
CA LEU A 8 55.54 -11.70 17.28
C LEU A 8 55.54 -10.33 16.59
N THR A 9 56.04 -10.27 15.34
CA THR A 9 55.88 -9.11 14.48
C THR A 9 54.39 -8.91 14.22
N ALA A 10 53.80 -7.95 14.92
CA ALA A 10 52.48 -7.44 14.61
C ALA A 10 52.54 -6.82 13.20
N LEU A 11 51.89 -7.47 12.23
CA LEU A 11 51.57 -6.82 10.97
C LEU A 11 50.75 -5.55 11.28
N PRO A 12 51.03 -4.42 10.63
CA PRO A 12 50.26 -3.20 10.84
C PRO A 12 48.79 -3.49 10.48
N PRO A 13 47.83 -2.89 11.19
CA PRO A 13 46.44 -2.95 10.76
C PRO A 13 46.40 -2.39 9.34
N GLN A 14 45.90 -3.19 8.39
CA GLN A 14 45.42 -2.65 7.12
C GLN A 14 44.33 -1.64 7.47
N VAL A 15 44.70 -0.36 7.52
CA VAL A 15 43.77 0.75 7.59
C VAL A 15 43.04 0.75 6.25
N CYS A 16 41.88 0.10 6.20
CA CYS A 16 41.00 0.16 5.05
C CYS A 16 40.54 1.62 4.83
N ALA A 17 40.72 2.05 3.58
CA ALA A 17 40.05 3.16 2.89
C ALA A 17 40.29 4.59 3.40
N GLN A 18 41.41 5.20 3.00
CA GLN A 18 41.34 6.60 2.56
C GLN A 18 40.98 6.62 1.08
N LEU A 19 39.69 6.46 0.79
CA LEU A 19 39.17 6.51 -0.58
C LEU A 19 39.38 7.92 -1.20
N CYS A 20 39.42 8.96 -0.37
CA CYS A 20 39.78 10.32 -0.75
C CYS A 20 41.22 10.67 -0.36
N ARG A 21 42.03 11.04 -1.36
CA ARG A 21 43.40 11.55 -1.14
C ARG A 21 43.34 13.06 -0.83
N ARG A 22 44.07 13.49 0.21
CA ARG A 22 44.34 14.91 0.48
C ARG A 22 45.86 15.18 0.46
N PRO A 23 46.34 16.24 -0.19
CA PRO A 23 45.60 17.26 -0.94
C PRO A 23 44.98 16.70 -2.24
N CYS A 24 43.94 17.35 -2.74
CA CYS A 24 43.27 16.94 -3.97
C CYS A 24 44.05 17.41 -5.21
N TYR A 25 44.05 16.58 -6.25
CA TYR A 25 44.67 16.89 -7.53
C TYR A 25 43.59 16.96 -8.60
N CYS A 26 43.04 18.16 -8.81
CA CYS A 26 41.96 18.40 -9.77
C CYS A 26 42.50 19.03 -11.06
N PRO A 27 41.87 18.76 -12.21
CA PRO A 27 42.18 19.47 -13.44
C PRO A 27 41.90 20.97 -13.28
N TRP A 28 42.81 21.81 -13.76
CA TRP A 28 42.70 23.28 -13.70
C TRP A 28 41.48 23.82 -14.44
N VAL A 29 41.09 23.15 -15.53
CA VAL A 29 39.92 23.51 -16.33
C VAL A 29 38.79 22.51 -16.01
N PRO A 30 37.63 22.98 -15.52
CA PRO A 30 36.49 22.10 -15.27
C PRO A 30 35.96 21.45 -16.55
N PRO A 31 35.45 20.21 -16.49
CA PRO A 31 34.90 19.53 -17.65
C PRO A 31 33.65 20.25 -18.17
N ARG A 32 33.43 20.18 -19.49
CA ARG A 32 32.16 20.59 -20.11
C ARG A 32 31.19 19.41 -20.06
N CYS A 33 30.10 19.57 -19.32
CA CYS A 33 29.12 18.50 -19.13
C CYS A 33 28.15 18.37 -20.31
N PRO A 34 27.68 17.14 -20.59
CA PRO A 34 26.65 16.92 -21.60
C PRO A 34 25.35 17.64 -21.23
N ARG A 35 24.48 17.83 -22.22
CA ARG A 35 23.19 18.51 -22.01
C ARG A 35 22.38 17.81 -20.91
N GLY A 36 21.94 18.58 -19.92
CA GLY A 36 21.14 18.09 -18.81
C GLY A 36 21.92 17.40 -17.68
N SER A 37 23.26 17.38 -17.73
CA SER A 37 24.10 17.00 -16.59
C SER A 37 24.76 18.26 -16.00
N PRO A 38 24.49 18.61 -14.73
CA PRO A 38 25.14 19.75 -14.09
C PRO A 38 26.58 19.43 -13.68
N LEU A 39 27.37 20.48 -13.50
CA LEU A 39 28.70 20.41 -12.92
C LEU A 39 28.58 20.38 -11.39
N VAL A 40 29.05 19.31 -10.76
CA VAL A 40 28.98 19.06 -9.31
C VAL A 40 30.36 18.71 -8.76
N LEU A 41 30.47 18.58 -7.44
CA LEU A 41 31.70 18.07 -6.81
C LEU A 41 31.69 16.54 -6.80
N ASP A 42 32.86 15.92 -6.89
CA ASP A 42 33.04 14.49 -6.64
C ASP A 42 32.63 14.11 -5.22
N GLY A 43 32.52 12.81 -4.92
CA GLY A 43 32.13 12.38 -3.56
C GLY A 43 33.19 12.64 -2.48
N CYS A 44 34.37 13.14 -2.86
CA CYS A 44 35.34 13.72 -1.93
C CYS A 44 35.10 15.21 -1.63
N GLY A 45 34.18 15.84 -2.35
CA GLY A 45 33.86 17.26 -2.23
C GLY A 45 34.94 18.19 -2.76
N CYS A 46 35.74 17.75 -3.73
CA CYS A 46 36.95 18.45 -4.13
C CYS A 46 37.02 18.81 -5.62
N CYS A 47 36.92 17.82 -6.50
CA CYS A 47 37.05 18.06 -7.94
C CYS A 47 35.69 18.27 -8.59
N LYS A 48 35.63 19.20 -9.56
CA LYS A 48 34.43 19.43 -10.37
C LYS A 48 34.30 18.31 -11.40
N ILE A 49 33.20 17.58 -11.34
CA ILE A 49 32.84 16.49 -12.25
C ILE A 49 31.43 16.72 -12.82
N CYS A 50 31.07 15.97 -13.85
CA CYS A 50 29.71 15.96 -14.35
C CYS A 50 28.86 14.98 -13.56
N ALA A 51 27.69 15.44 -13.11
CA ALA A 51 26.78 14.60 -12.34
C ALA A 51 26.25 13.45 -13.21
N ARG A 52 26.22 12.25 -12.64
CA ARG A 52 25.70 11.05 -13.29
C ARG A 52 24.17 11.10 -13.37
N ARG A 53 23.63 10.71 -14.51
CA ARG A 53 22.18 10.74 -14.80
C ARG A 53 21.52 9.41 -14.49
N LEU A 54 20.19 9.34 -14.56
CA LEU A 54 19.41 8.13 -14.31
C LEU A 54 19.91 6.96 -15.19
N GLY A 55 20.19 5.82 -14.56
CA GLY A 55 20.71 4.63 -15.25
C GLY A 55 22.21 4.65 -15.53
N GLU A 56 22.93 5.75 -15.23
CA GLU A 56 24.38 5.80 -15.40
C GLU A 56 25.11 5.15 -14.22
N PRO A 57 26.29 4.53 -14.46
CA PRO A 57 27.09 3.95 -13.40
C PRO A 57 27.61 5.05 -12.47
N CYS A 58 27.50 4.79 -11.18
CA CYS A 58 27.97 5.66 -10.12
C CYS A 58 28.77 4.86 -9.10
N ASP A 59 29.59 5.58 -8.37
CA ASP A 59 30.40 5.05 -7.29
C ASP A 59 30.61 6.16 -6.25
N PHE A 60 31.54 5.94 -5.33
CA PHE A 60 31.86 6.92 -4.31
C PHE A 60 32.46 8.24 -4.88
N LEU A 61 33.15 8.22 -6.02
CA LEU A 61 33.75 9.42 -6.64
C LEU A 61 32.77 10.07 -7.62
N HIS A 62 32.10 9.26 -8.43
CA HIS A 62 31.17 9.65 -9.47
C HIS A 62 29.75 9.73 -8.93
N VAL A 63 29.36 10.92 -8.48
CA VAL A 63 28.06 11.15 -7.85
C VAL A 63 26.93 11.37 -8.86
N CYS A 64 25.72 10.98 -8.47
CA CYS A 64 24.49 11.22 -9.23
C CYS A 64 24.02 12.67 -9.17
N ASP A 65 23.19 13.07 -10.14
CA ASP A 65 22.54 14.38 -10.17
C ASP A 65 21.47 14.50 -9.07
N GLN A 66 21.90 15.01 -7.92
CA GLN A 66 21.04 15.27 -6.76
C GLN A 66 19.96 16.32 -7.06
N SER A 67 20.16 17.21 -8.04
CA SER A 67 19.13 18.19 -8.41
C SER A 67 17.91 17.54 -9.07
N GLN A 68 18.09 16.33 -9.61
CA GLN A 68 17.04 15.48 -10.16
C GLN A 68 16.57 14.42 -9.16
N GLY A 69 17.01 14.48 -7.90
CA GLY A 69 16.66 13.51 -6.87
C GLY A 69 17.25 12.11 -7.12
N LEU A 70 18.39 12.02 -7.83
CA LEU A 70 19.04 10.75 -8.10
C LEU A 70 20.00 10.37 -6.95
N VAL A 71 19.97 9.10 -6.54
CA VAL A 71 20.86 8.52 -5.54
C VAL A 71 21.55 7.29 -6.13
N CYS A 72 22.79 7.06 -5.71
CA CYS A 72 23.58 5.93 -6.16
C CYS A 72 23.11 4.65 -5.48
N ASP A 73 22.44 3.77 -6.23
CA ASP A 73 21.79 2.55 -5.74
C ASP A 73 22.73 1.35 -5.87
N TYR A 74 23.16 0.81 -4.73
CA TYR A 74 24.06 -0.34 -4.61
C TYR A 74 23.30 -1.67 -4.43
N SER A 75 21.95 -1.65 -4.37
CA SER A 75 21.14 -2.83 -4.01
C SER A 75 21.25 -3.99 -5.00
N MET A 76 21.54 -3.72 -6.28
CA MET A 76 21.74 -4.72 -7.32
C MET A 76 23.21 -4.96 -7.70
N ALA A 77 24.16 -4.33 -6.99
CA ALA A 77 25.57 -4.46 -7.30
C ALA A 77 26.19 -5.66 -6.56
N PRO A 78 26.75 -6.67 -7.26
CA PRO A 78 27.65 -7.64 -6.65
C PRO A 78 28.84 -6.91 -6.01
N ALA A 79 29.41 -7.49 -4.95
CA ALA A 79 30.57 -6.92 -4.28
C ALA A 79 31.70 -6.59 -5.29
N GLY A 80 31.93 -5.30 -5.54
CA GLY A 80 32.98 -4.80 -6.44
C GLY A 80 32.53 -4.33 -7.83
N THR A 81 31.23 -4.35 -8.16
CA THR A 81 30.72 -3.72 -9.40
C THR A 81 30.01 -2.40 -9.08
N GLY A 82 30.16 -1.38 -9.94
CA GLY A 82 29.61 -0.05 -9.73
C GLY A 82 28.09 -0.06 -9.52
N ALA A 83 27.61 0.87 -8.69
CA ALA A 83 26.18 1.12 -8.49
C ALA A 83 25.59 1.87 -9.69
N THR A 84 24.28 2.02 -9.73
CA THR A 84 23.60 2.77 -10.78
C THR A 84 22.83 3.93 -10.18
N CYS A 85 22.87 5.09 -10.81
CA CYS A 85 22.04 6.22 -10.39
C CYS A 85 20.58 5.88 -10.62
N ASN A 86 19.85 5.73 -9.52
CA ASN A 86 18.41 5.52 -9.55
C ASN A 86 17.72 6.77 -9.01
N CYS A 87 16.45 6.98 -9.37
CA CYS A 87 15.66 7.95 -8.65
C CYS A 87 15.64 7.51 -7.19
N GLU A 88 15.97 8.42 -6.28
CA GLU A 88 15.61 8.23 -4.90
C GLU A 88 14.10 8.04 -4.91
N HIS A 89 13.65 6.81 -4.69
CA HIS A 89 12.29 6.55 -4.26
C HIS A 89 12.20 7.29 -2.92
N ARG A 90 11.90 8.59 -2.98
CA ARG A 90 11.40 9.36 -1.87
C ARG A 90 10.02 8.77 -1.63
N GLY A 91 10.02 7.58 -1.03
CA GLY A 91 8.84 6.83 -0.62
C GLY A 91 7.99 7.83 0.13
N GLY A 92 6.88 8.17 -0.49
CA GLY A 92 6.16 9.36 -0.11
C GLY A 92 4.89 9.44 -0.91
N CYS A 93 3.83 9.85 -0.24
CA CYS A 93 2.47 9.75 -0.73
C CYS A 93 1.96 11.16 -0.96
N GLU A 94 1.46 11.43 -2.15
CA GLU A 94 0.78 12.68 -2.42
C GLU A 94 -0.73 12.50 -2.20
N VAL A 95 -1.26 13.17 -1.18
CA VAL A 95 -2.70 13.11 -0.84
C VAL A 95 -3.24 14.53 -0.75
N ASN A 96 -4.19 14.86 -1.64
CA ASN A 96 -4.80 16.19 -1.77
C ASN A 96 -3.76 17.34 -1.93
N GLY A 97 -2.70 17.11 -2.71
CA GLY A 97 -1.64 18.09 -2.97
C GLY A 97 -0.65 18.31 -1.82
N ARG A 98 -0.69 17.47 -0.77
CA ARG A 98 0.33 17.42 0.29
C ARG A 98 1.15 16.14 0.17
N VAL A 99 2.46 16.28 0.29
CA VAL A 99 3.41 15.17 0.24
C VAL A 99 3.73 14.70 1.65
N TYR A 100 3.48 13.43 1.93
CA TYR A 100 3.78 12.74 3.17
C TYR A 100 4.98 11.81 2.96
N ARG A 101 5.82 11.63 3.98
CA ARG A 101 6.98 10.70 3.93
C ARG A 101 6.53 9.27 4.16
N ASP A 102 7.33 8.31 3.70
CA ASP A 102 7.09 6.90 3.98
C ASP A 102 7.01 6.64 5.49
N GLY A 103 5.98 5.91 5.91
CA GLY A 103 5.66 5.66 7.30
C GLY A 103 4.94 6.79 8.03
N GLU A 104 4.80 7.98 7.44
CA GLU A 104 4.13 9.13 8.05
C GLU A 104 2.62 8.87 8.21
N VAL A 105 2.10 9.21 9.39
CA VAL A 105 0.69 9.07 9.74
C VAL A 105 0.03 10.45 9.72
N PHE A 106 -1.09 10.56 9.01
CA PHE A 106 -1.85 11.79 8.87
C PHE A 106 -3.36 11.54 9.01
N GLN A 107 -4.10 12.56 9.42
CA GLN A 107 -5.52 12.44 9.71
C GLN A 107 -6.32 13.37 8.77
N PRO A 108 -6.75 12.91 7.58
CA PRO A 108 -7.43 13.77 6.61
C PRO A 108 -8.81 14.26 7.06
N SER A 109 -9.44 13.55 8.00
CA SER A 109 -10.66 13.98 8.68
C SER A 109 -10.70 13.40 10.07
N CYS A 110 -11.52 13.96 10.96
CA CYS A 110 -11.64 13.42 12.32
C CYS A 110 -12.08 11.93 12.34
N LYS A 111 -12.64 11.39 11.24
CA LYS A 111 -13.15 10.02 11.10
C LYS A 111 -12.12 9.03 10.54
N LEU A 112 -11.00 9.48 10.00
CA LEU A 112 -10.03 8.65 9.27
C LEU A 112 -8.60 8.97 9.68
N GLN A 113 -7.81 7.94 9.96
CA GLN A 113 -6.37 8.06 10.13
C GLN A 113 -5.67 7.24 9.05
N CYS A 114 -4.73 7.85 8.34
CA CYS A 114 -4.05 7.24 7.22
C CYS A 114 -2.54 7.17 7.46
N ARG A 115 -1.88 6.21 6.83
CA ARG A 115 -0.42 6.03 6.85
C ARG A 115 0.11 5.90 5.43
N CYS A 116 1.18 6.62 5.13
CA CYS A 116 1.89 6.53 3.86
C CYS A 116 2.80 5.30 3.84
N LEU A 117 2.73 4.50 2.76
CA LEU A 117 3.50 3.28 2.52
C LEU A 117 3.82 3.15 1.02
N ASP A 118 5.10 3.17 0.66
CA ASP A 118 5.64 2.89 -0.67
C ASP A 118 4.97 3.68 -1.81
N GLY A 119 4.60 4.95 -1.56
CA GLY A 119 3.95 5.82 -2.54
C GLY A 119 2.42 5.74 -2.59
N GLY A 120 1.80 4.85 -1.81
CA GLY A 120 0.36 4.79 -1.58
C GLY A 120 -0.01 5.00 -0.11
N PHE A 121 -1.29 5.12 0.22
CA PHE A 121 -1.71 5.31 1.62
C PHE A 121 -2.78 4.29 2.02
N THR A 122 -2.72 3.87 3.28
CA THR A 122 -3.73 3.01 3.91
C THR A 122 -4.46 3.81 4.99
N CYS A 123 -5.79 3.71 5.06
CA CYS A 123 -6.59 4.43 6.06
C CYS A 123 -7.39 3.47 6.93
N ILE A 124 -7.46 3.78 8.21
CA ILE A 124 -8.31 3.11 9.20
C ILE A 124 -9.43 4.05 9.66
N PRO A 125 -10.69 3.57 9.76
CA PRO A 125 -11.78 4.34 10.34
C PRO A 125 -11.57 4.50 11.85
N LEU A 126 -11.73 5.72 12.34
CA LEU A 126 -11.67 6.06 13.76
C LEU A 126 -13.05 6.03 14.43
N CYS A 127 -14.11 6.05 13.64
CA CYS A 127 -15.48 5.94 14.12
C CYS A 127 -15.98 4.50 14.08
N GLN A 128 -16.92 4.19 14.96
CA GLN A 128 -17.60 2.92 14.98
C GLN A 128 -18.52 2.79 13.74
N GLU A 129 -18.32 1.72 12.97
CA GLU A 129 -19.07 1.38 11.73
C GLU A 129 -20.07 0.25 11.97
N ASP A 130 -20.52 0.11 13.22
CA ASP A 130 -21.49 -0.86 13.66
C ASP A 130 -22.90 -0.58 13.13
N VAL A 131 -23.61 -1.67 12.80
CA VAL A 131 -24.98 -1.63 12.28
C VAL A 131 -25.96 -1.72 13.45
N ARG A 132 -26.83 -0.70 13.59
CA ARG A 132 -27.92 -0.74 14.56
C ARG A 132 -29.14 -1.40 13.94
N LEU A 133 -29.56 -2.54 14.51
CA LEU A 133 -30.79 -3.22 14.11
C LEU A 133 -32.03 -2.44 14.58
N PRO A 134 -33.15 -2.51 13.84
CA PRO A 134 -34.44 -2.06 14.33
C PRO A 134 -34.81 -2.76 15.64
N THR A 135 -35.14 -1.97 16.66
CA THR A 135 -35.68 -2.46 17.94
C THR A 135 -37.11 -1.95 18.12
N PRO A 136 -37.90 -2.54 19.04
CA PRO A 136 -39.25 -2.03 19.34
C PRO A 136 -39.28 -0.54 19.69
N ASP A 137 -38.22 -0.05 20.34
CA ASP A 137 -38.04 1.36 20.73
C ASP A 137 -37.43 2.23 19.62
N CYS A 138 -36.91 1.60 18.57
CA CYS A 138 -36.27 2.25 17.43
C CYS A 138 -36.52 1.46 16.14
N PRO A 139 -37.75 1.51 15.59
CA PRO A 139 -38.12 0.73 14.42
C PRO A 139 -37.42 1.21 13.14
N TYR A 140 -36.99 2.48 13.10
CA TYR A 140 -36.32 3.10 11.95
C TYR A 140 -35.02 3.78 12.38
N PRO A 141 -33.95 3.01 12.67
CA PRO A 141 -32.66 3.56 13.02
C PRO A 141 -32.03 4.25 11.80
N ARG A 142 -31.65 5.52 11.94
CA ARG A 142 -30.97 6.28 10.90
C ARG A 142 -29.64 6.80 11.42
N ARG A 143 -28.56 6.54 10.67
CA ARG A 143 -27.24 7.11 10.94
C ARG A 143 -27.19 8.52 10.38
N VAL A 144 -26.94 9.51 11.24
CA VAL A 144 -26.91 10.93 10.85
C VAL A 144 -25.65 11.61 11.36
N GLU A 145 -25.20 12.62 10.62
CA GLU A 145 -24.17 13.52 11.12
C GLU A 145 -24.79 14.50 12.12
N VAL A 146 -24.22 14.54 13.33
CA VAL A 146 -24.66 15.45 14.39
C VAL A 146 -23.70 16.64 14.44
N PRO A 147 -24.19 17.89 14.35
CA PRO A 147 -23.33 19.07 14.44
C PRO A 147 -22.46 19.06 15.71
N GLY A 148 -21.17 19.32 15.56
CA GLY A 148 -20.21 19.33 16.68
C GLY A 148 -19.72 17.95 17.15
N LYS A 149 -20.24 16.85 16.58
CA LYS A 149 -19.74 15.50 16.81
C LYS A 149 -18.89 15.05 15.63
N CYS A 150 -17.77 14.38 15.91
CA CYS A 150 -16.95 13.80 14.85
C CYS A 150 -17.61 12.59 14.20
N CYS A 151 -18.09 11.65 15.02
CA CYS A 151 -18.70 10.42 14.54
C CYS A 151 -20.22 10.58 14.37
N PRO A 152 -20.80 9.96 13.33
CA PRO A 152 -22.24 9.95 13.16
C PRO A 152 -22.91 9.12 14.26
N GLU A 153 -24.10 9.55 14.67
CA GLU A 153 -24.89 8.87 15.70
C GLU A 153 -26.16 8.25 15.11
N TRP A 154 -26.70 7.26 15.81
CA TRP A 154 -27.94 6.62 15.46
C TRP A 154 -29.11 7.38 16.08
N ILE A 155 -29.99 7.94 15.26
CA ILE A 155 -31.26 8.53 15.69
C ILE A 155 -32.43 7.63 15.35
N CYS A 156 -33.48 7.72 16.16
CA CYS A 156 -34.71 6.97 16.03
C CYS A 156 -35.86 7.98 15.94
N HIS A 157 -36.57 8.03 14.80
CA HIS A 157 -37.81 8.80 14.74
C HIS A 157 -38.92 7.99 15.39
N ALA A 158 -39.52 8.52 16.45
CA ALA A 158 -40.79 8.03 16.93
C ALA A 158 -41.86 8.43 15.90
N VAL A 159 -42.43 7.48 15.17
CA VAL A 159 -43.73 7.71 14.54
C VAL A 159 -44.69 7.96 15.69
N GLN A 160 -45.14 9.20 15.81
CA GLN A 160 -46.08 9.62 16.84
C GLN A 160 -47.31 8.74 16.69
N ARG A 161 -47.44 7.73 17.56
CA ARG A 161 -48.64 6.90 17.64
C ARG A 161 -49.79 7.83 18.00
N LEU A 162 -50.59 8.19 17.00
CA LEU A 162 -51.93 8.69 17.22
C LEU A 162 -52.71 7.54 17.89
N ALA A 163 -52.69 7.50 19.22
CA ALA A 163 -53.83 6.99 19.98
C ALA A 163 -54.82 8.17 20.14
N PRO A 164 -56.13 7.96 20.35
CA PRO A 164 -56.81 6.73 20.80
C PRO A 164 -58.13 6.44 20.04
N THR A 165 -58.73 5.24 20.23
CA THR A 165 -60.19 5.09 20.48
C THR A 165 -60.61 3.62 20.68
N THR A 166 -60.92 3.30 21.95
CA THR A 166 -62.13 2.63 22.44
C THR A 166 -62.50 1.18 22.07
N PHE A 167 -62.87 0.46 23.14
CA PHE A 167 -63.71 -0.76 23.27
C PHE A 167 -63.03 -2.15 23.23
N PHE A 168 -62.78 -2.70 24.42
CA PHE A 168 -62.71 -4.14 24.69
C PHE A 168 -63.80 -4.51 25.70
N PRO A 169 -64.69 -5.48 25.44
CA PRO A 169 -65.39 -6.19 26.48
C PRO A 169 -64.67 -7.50 26.86
N LEU A 170 -64.82 -7.85 28.14
CA LEU A 170 -64.22 -8.98 28.86
C LEU A 170 -64.86 -10.32 28.44
N ILE A 171 -64.09 -11.38 28.16
CA ILE A 171 -64.55 -12.78 28.35
C ILE A 171 -63.37 -13.73 28.72
N SER A 172 -63.69 -14.68 29.62
CA SER A 172 -62.92 -15.61 30.47
C SER A 172 -61.80 -16.50 29.90
N PHE A 173 -60.85 -16.80 30.81
CA PHE A 173 -59.93 -17.94 30.85
C PHE A 173 -60.64 -19.31 30.82
N HIS A 174 -60.06 -20.31 30.14
CA HIS A 174 -59.82 -21.70 30.61
C HIS A 174 -58.85 -22.48 29.67
N PRO A 175 -58.23 -23.59 30.10
CA PRO A 175 -56.79 -23.87 29.92
C PRO A 175 -56.37 -24.71 28.69
N ALA A 176 -55.05 -24.69 28.42
CA ALA A 176 -54.32 -25.32 27.31
C ALA A 176 -54.45 -26.86 27.22
N PRO A 177 -54.07 -27.44 26.06
CA PRO A 177 -52.80 -28.17 26.07
C PRO A 177 -51.95 -28.10 24.78
N ARG A 178 -50.65 -28.38 24.99
CA ARG A 178 -49.58 -28.77 24.05
C ARG A 178 -48.98 -27.67 23.18
N ALA A 179 -47.74 -27.33 23.55
CA ALA A 179 -46.78 -26.54 22.81
C ALA A 179 -46.49 -27.16 21.43
N ALA A 180 -47.20 -26.67 20.42
CA ALA A 180 -46.61 -26.49 19.10
C ALA A 180 -46.14 -25.03 19.04
N SER A 181 -44.85 -24.83 18.78
CA SER A 181 -44.28 -23.51 18.49
C SER A 181 -45.17 -22.78 17.46
N PRO A 182 -45.61 -21.53 17.70
CA PRO A 182 -46.41 -20.82 16.72
C PRO A 182 -45.57 -20.62 15.45
N PRO A 183 -46.09 -20.95 14.25
CA PRO A 183 -45.45 -20.52 13.02
C PRO A 183 -45.44 -18.99 13.03
N LEU A 184 -44.25 -18.39 12.83
CA LEU A 184 -44.09 -16.93 12.79
C LEU A 184 -45.11 -16.34 11.79
N PRO A 185 -46.01 -15.45 12.23
CA PRO A 185 -47.18 -15.07 11.44
C PRO A 185 -46.93 -13.84 10.55
N TYR A 186 -45.77 -13.71 9.91
CA TYR A 186 -45.56 -12.65 8.92
C TYR A 186 -44.62 -13.13 7.80
N PRO A 187 -45.10 -13.28 6.54
CA PRO A 187 -44.19 -13.26 5.40
C PRO A 187 -43.47 -11.91 5.44
N CYS A 188 -42.17 -11.93 5.73
CA CYS A 188 -41.40 -10.70 5.75
C CYS A 188 -41.39 -10.11 4.34
N GLN A 189 -41.54 -8.79 4.27
CA GLN A 189 -41.45 -8.10 3.00
C GLN A 189 -40.02 -8.25 2.48
N GLU A 190 -39.86 -8.99 1.39
CA GLU A 190 -38.57 -9.19 0.76
C GLU A 190 -38.02 -7.84 0.31
N TRP A 191 -36.78 -7.59 0.68
CA TRP A 191 -36.07 -6.38 0.36
C TRP A 191 -34.59 -6.71 0.13
N SER A 192 -34.05 -6.15 -0.95
CA SER A 192 -32.63 -6.23 -1.24
C SER A 192 -32.15 -4.93 -1.87
N THR A 193 -30.91 -4.56 -1.58
CA THR A 193 -30.24 -3.48 -2.31
C THR A 193 -29.80 -3.96 -3.68
N GLU A 194 -29.54 -3.01 -4.57
CA GLU A 194 -28.72 -3.27 -5.75
C GLU A 194 -27.32 -3.76 -5.36
N TRP A 195 -26.67 -4.45 -6.29
CA TRP A 195 -25.29 -4.86 -6.12
C TRP A 195 -24.34 -3.67 -6.20
N SER A 196 -23.33 -3.65 -5.34
CA SER A 196 -22.24 -2.68 -5.40
C SER A 196 -21.49 -2.79 -6.73
N ALA A 197 -20.74 -1.73 -7.06
CA ALA A 197 -19.70 -1.81 -8.08
C ALA A 197 -18.71 -2.93 -7.75
N CYS A 198 -18.03 -3.43 -8.77
CA CYS A 198 -17.02 -4.46 -8.61
C CYS A 198 -15.85 -3.92 -7.78
N SER A 199 -15.34 -4.71 -6.83
CA SER A 199 -14.21 -4.33 -5.97
C SER A 199 -12.93 -4.03 -6.75
N VAL A 200 -12.87 -4.41 -8.03
CA VAL A 200 -11.75 -4.18 -8.94
C VAL A 200 -12.20 -3.38 -10.16
N THR A 201 -11.30 -2.58 -10.72
CA THR A 201 -11.54 -1.79 -11.94
C THR A 201 -11.16 -2.53 -13.22
N CYS A 202 -10.50 -3.69 -13.10
CA CYS A 202 -10.25 -4.64 -14.17
C CYS A 202 -10.14 -6.07 -13.61
N GLY A 203 -10.40 -7.10 -14.42
CA GLY A 203 -10.31 -8.50 -14.01
C GLY A 203 -11.48 -8.97 -13.12
N VAL A 204 -11.25 -10.03 -12.34
CA VAL A 204 -12.29 -10.65 -11.49
C VAL A 204 -12.26 -10.02 -10.10
N GLY A 205 -13.42 -9.65 -9.56
CA GLY A 205 -13.55 -9.13 -8.20
C GLY A 205 -14.84 -9.58 -7.52
N PHE A 206 -15.22 -8.87 -6.46
CA PHE A 206 -16.43 -9.14 -5.71
C PHE A 206 -17.37 -7.94 -5.72
N SER A 207 -18.67 -8.23 -5.83
CA SER A 207 -19.73 -7.26 -5.56
C SER A 207 -20.53 -7.73 -4.36
N ALA A 208 -21.05 -6.79 -3.59
CA ALA A 208 -21.82 -7.06 -2.37
C ALA A 208 -23.21 -6.41 -2.48
N ARG A 209 -24.21 -7.06 -1.89
CA ARG A 209 -25.53 -6.47 -1.64
C ARG A 209 -26.01 -6.85 -0.25
N VAL A 210 -26.96 -6.11 0.29
CA VAL A 210 -27.66 -6.50 1.52
C VAL A 210 -29.03 -7.04 1.14
N SER A 211 -29.39 -8.22 1.64
CA SER A 211 -30.68 -8.86 1.36
C SER A 211 -31.25 -9.52 2.61
N ASN A 212 -32.57 -9.45 2.79
CA ASN A 212 -33.28 -10.19 3.84
C ASN A 212 -33.89 -11.52 3.35
N GLN A 213 -33.54 -11.94 2.13
CA GLN A 213 -34.00 -13.20 1.51
C GLN A 213 -33.34 -14.42 2.13
N ASN A 214 -33.62 -14.69 3.40
CA ASN A 214 -33.30 -15.93 4.08
C ASN A 214 -34.50 -16.41 4.90
N ARG A 215 -34.46 -17.67 5.34
CA ARG A 215 -35.54 -18.30 6.11
C ARG A 215 -35.88 -17.58 7.42
N TYR A 216 -34.99 -16.71 7.89
CA TYR A 216 -35.14 -15.98 9.14
C TYR A 216 -35.42 -14.48 8.93
N CYS A 217 -35.58 -14.04 7.69
CA CYS A 217 -35.82 -12.65 7.31
C CYS A 217 -34.79 -11.65 7.88
N ARG A 218 -33.53 -12.10 8.02
CA ARG A 218 -32.42 -11.30 8.55
C ARG A 218 -31.68 -10.64 7.42
N LEU A 219 -31.32 -9.37 7.59
CA LEU A 219 -30.45 -8.71 6.64
C LEU A 219 -29.04 -9.31 6.70
N GLU A 220 -28.61 -9.89 5.60
CA GLU A 220 -27.29 -10.47 5.44
C GLU A 220 -26.57 -9.85 4.25
N THR A 221 -25.25 -9.73 4.36
CA THR A 221 -24.43 -9.29 3.22
C THR A 221 -24.15 -10.49 2.33
N GLN A 222 -24.71 -10.45 1.12
CA GLN A 222 -24.43 -11.44 0.09
C GLN A 222 -23.27 -10.95 -0.77
N ARG A 223 -22.33 -11.84 -1.10
CA ARG A 223 -21.19 -11.57 -1.99
C ARG A 223 -21.31 -12.44 -3.23
N ARG A 224 -21.02 -11.86 -4.39
CA ARG A 224 -20.88 -12.60 -5.65
C ARG A 224 -19.62 -12.17 -6.40
N LEU A 225 -19.12 -13.05 -7.26
CA LEU A 225 -18.07 -12.67 -8.20
C LEU A 225 -18.63 -11.70 -9.25
N CYS A 226 -17.80 -10.73 -9.63
CA CYS A 226 -18.05 -9.80 -10.73
C CYS A 226 -16.85 -9.78 -11.68
N MET A 227 -17.13 -9.53 -12.95
CA MET A 227 -16.13 -9.38 -14.01
C MET A 227 -16.07 -7.91 -14.40
N ALA A 228 -14.98 -7.23 -14.04
CA ALA A 228 -14.66 -5.92 -14.59
C ALA A 228 -13.99 -6.09 -15.97
N ARG A 229 -13.76 -4.97 -16.68
CA ARG A 229 -13.05 -4.97 -17.97
C ARG A 229 -11.74 -5.79 -17.88
N PRO A 230 -11.32 -6.49 -18.95
CA PRO A 230 -10.03 -7.17 -18.96
C PRO A 230 -8.91 -6.21 -18.52
N CYS A 231 -8.01 -6.67 -17.65
CA CYS A 231 -6.86 -5.84 -17.30
C CYS A 231 -6.00 -5.61 -18.53
N PRO A 232 -5.46 -4.39 -18.73
CA PRO A 232 -4.47 -4.18 -19.77
C PRO A 232 -3.35 -5.18 -19.55
N ALA A 233 -2.95 -5.87 -20.63
CA ALA A 233 -1.77 -6.71 -20.58
C ALA A 233 -0.62 -5.83 -20.10
N LEU A 234 0.01 -6.21 -18.98
CA LEU A 234 1.34 -5.70 -18.69
C LEU A 234 2.19 -5.97 -19.93
N PRO A 235 2.97 -4.99 -20.43
CA PRO A 235 3.87 -5.26 -21.54
C PRO A 235 4.69 -6.49 -21.16
N ALA A 236 4.52 -7.54 -21.96
CA ALA A 236 5.28 -8.76 -21.79
C ALA A 236 6.75 -8.35 -21.72
N ALA A 237 7.42 -8.70 -20.63
CA ALA A 237 8.88 -8.67 -20.61
C ALA A 237 9.34 -9.41 -21.87
N SER A 238 10.11 -8.71 -22.69
CA SER A 238 10.72 -9.24 -23.91
C SER A 238 11.28 -10.63 -23.61
N PRO A 239 11.06 -11.65 -24.45
CA PRO A 239 11.71 -12.92 -24.25
C PRO A 239 13.22 -12.67 -24.31
N ALA A 240 13.90 -12.97 -23.20
CA ALA A 240 15.35 -13.08 -23.19
C ALA A 240 15.71 -14.14 -24.23
N VAL A 241 16.30 -13.70 -25.34
CA VAL A 241 16.93 -14.59 -26.31
C VAL A 241 18.10 -15.23 -25.58
N SER A 242 17.91 -16.45 -25.08
CA SER A 242 19.01 -17.32 -24.70
C SER A 242 19.69 -17.75 -25.99
N GLU A 243 20.76 -17.05 -26.37
CA GLU A 243 21.74 -17.58 -27.33
C GLU A 243 22.31 -18.87 -26.73
N GLY A 244 21.87 -20.00 -27.27
CA GLY A 244 22.47 -21.29 -27.02
C GLY A 244 23.87 -21.31 -27.61
N LEU A 245 24.86 -21.44 -26.74
CA LEU A 245 26.24 -21.71 -27.08
C LEU A 245 26.33 -23.15 -27.62
N SER A 246 26.36 -23.31 -28.95
CA SER A 246 26.66 -24.58 -29.61
C SER A 246 28.17 -24.83 -29.52
N GLU A 247 28.55 -25.84 -28.75
CA GLU A 247 29.92 -26.34 -28.65
C GLU A 247 30.48 -26.73 -30.02
N ALA A 248 31.67 -26.22 -30.33
CA ALA A 248 32.48 -26.64 -31.46
C ALA A 248 33.08 -28.03 -31.18
N GLY A 249 32.51 -29.07 -31.79
CA GLY A 249 33.15 -30.37 -31.94
C GLY A 249 34.21 -30.31 -33.03
N ALA A 250 35.48 -30.46 -32.64
CA ALA A 250 36.63 -30.47 -33.52
C ALA A 250 36.56 -31.64 -34.52
N SER A 251 36.71 -31.33 -35.81
CA SER A 251 36.95 -32.29 -36.89
C SER A 251 38.39 -32.80 -36.80
N GLY A 252 38.54 -34.12 -36.61
CA GLY A 252 39.80 -34.82 -36.88
C GLY A 252 40.10 -34.77 -38.37
N GLN A 253 41.36 -34.45 -38.69
CA GLN A 253 41.89 -34.28 -40.03
C GLN A 253 42.74 -35.51 -40.37
N GLN A 254 42.51 -36.08 -41.54
CA GLN A 254 43.21 -37.25 -42.07
C GLN A 254 43.94 -36.79 -43.34
N VAL A 255 45.27 -36.76 -43.28
CA VAL A 255 46.22 -36.82 -44.41
C VAL A 255 47.39 -37.68 -43.96
#